data_AF-A0A6S7J4D7-F1
#
_entry.id   AF-A0A6S7J4D7-F1
#
_cell.length_a   1.000
_cell.length_b   1.000
_cell.length_c   1.000
_cell.angle_alpha   90.00
_cell.angle_beta   90.00
_cell.angle_gamma   90.00
#
_symmetry.space_group_name_H-M   'P 1'
#
loop_
_entity.id
_entity.type
_entity.pdbx_description
1 polymer ?
#
loop_
_entity_poly.entity_id
_entity_poly.type
_entity_poly.pdbx_seq_one_letter_code
_entity_poly.pdbx_strand_id
1 'polypeptide(L)'
;MGQFRATLECLTGATTTHVHVIKGNFRCLLSYQTASALGIIMLNVNNVKPEHATHEQLMKEYAHLFNGIGSLKNFEVKLLIDDTVPPVAQTPRRIPFHMRQKVSDALDTLESDGIIEKVSDATPW
;
A
#
# COMPACT_ATOMS: atom_id res chain seq x y z
N MET A 1 8.71 -11.64 -44.26
CA MET A 1 8.57 -10.37 -43.53
C MET A 1 9.36 -9.33 -44.30
N GLY A 2 8.69 -8.32 -44.85
CA GLY A 2 9.37 -7.17 -45.46
C GLY A 2 9.41 -6.01 -44.47
N GLN A 3 10.31 -5.05 -44.67
CA GLN A 3 10.25 -3.79 -43.96
C GLN A 3 10.67 -2.64 -44.88
N PHE A 4 10.07 -1.48 -44.71
CA PHE A 4 10.47 -0.26 -45.38
C PHE A 4 10.40 0.92 -44.42
N ARG A 5 11.12 1.99 -44.72
CA ARG A 5 11.09 3.22 -43.94
C ARG A 5 10.06 4.15 -44.55
N ALA A 6 9.14 4.65 -43.74
CA ALA A 6 8.09 5.56 -44.18
C ALA A 6 7.86 6.65 -43.16
N THR A 7 7.44 7.81 -43.64
CA THR A 7 6.91 8.88 -42.80
C THR A 7 5.41 8.67 -42.67
N LEU A 8 4.97 8.52 -41.43
CA LEU A 8 3.57 8.43 -41.04
C LEU A 8 3.16 9.81 -40.53
N GLU A 9 2.00 10.28 -40.97
CA GLU A 9 1.47 11.59 -40.59
C GLU A 9 0.02 11.45 -40.15
N CYS A 10 -0.33 12.19 -39.10
CA CYS A 10 -1.69 12.34 -38.61
C CYS A 10 -1.91 13.81 -38.25
N LEU A 11 -3.16 14.18 -37.93
CA LEU A 11 -3.54 15.55 -37.55
C LEU A 11 -2.71 16.09 -36.37
N THR A 12 -2.25 15.20 -35.49
CA THR A 12 -1.51 15.53 -34.27
C THR A 12 0.02 15.57 -34.46
N GLY A 13 0.57 15.10 -35.58
CA GLY A 13 2.00 15.11 -35.84
C GLY A 13 2.47 14.13 -36.93
N ALA A 14 3.77 14.18 -37.22
CA ALA A 14 4.42 13.31 -38.21
C ALA A 14 5.66 12.63 -37.61
N THR A 15 5.89 11.36 -37.96
CA THR A 15 7.06 10.59 -37.52
C THR A 15 7.56 9.64 -38.60
N THR A 16 8.88 9.47 -38.72
CA THR A 16 9.48 8.50 -39.65
C THR A 16 9.90 7.24 -38.90
N THR A 17 9.30 6.10 -39.26
CA THR A 17 9.56 4.81 -38.60
C THR A 17 9.70 3.67 -39.62
N HIS A 18 10.11 2.49 -39.16
CA HIS A 18 10.11 1.27 -39.95
C HIS A 18 8.72 0.64 -39.92
N VAL A 19 8.14 0.42 -41.10
CA VAL A 19 6.89 -0.30 -41.29
C VAL A 19 7.20 -1.73 -41.68
N HIS A 20 6.75 -2.68 -40.87
CA HIS A 20 6.91 -4.10 -41.14
C HIS A 20 5.70 -4.65 -41.90
N VAL A 21 5.95 -5.42 -42.95
CA VAL A 21 4.94 -5.99 -43.85
C VAL A 21 4.95 -7.51 -43.74
N ILE A 22 3.77 -8.06 -43.46
CA ILE A 22 3.53 -9.50 -43.30
C ILE A 22 2.54 -9.95 -44.37
N LYS A 23 2.82 -11.07 -45.05
CA LYS A 23 1.91 -11.64 -46.05
C LYS A 23 0.74 -12.33 -45.33
N GLY A 24 -0.49 -11.92 -45.64
CA GLY A 24 -1.72 -12.48 -45.06
C GLY A 24 -2.78 -11.41 -44.83
N ASN A 25 -3.92 -11.80 -44.28
CA ASN A 25 -5.00 -10.88 -43.91
C ASN A 25 -4.97 -10.63 -42.40
N PHE A 26 -4.36 -9.53 -41.98
CA PHE A 26 -4.22 -9.14 -40.58
C PHE A 26 -4.64 -7.69 -40.37
N ARG A 27 -4.98 -7.34 -39.13
CA ARG A 27 -5.21 -5.94 -38.76
C ARG A 27 -3.89 -5.20 -38.64
N CYS A 28 -3.86 -3.95 -39.07
CA CYS A 28 -2.70 -3.08 -38.87
C CYS A 28 -2.56 -2.78 -37.37
N LEU A 29 -1.33 -2.87 -36.86
CA LEU A 29 -0.98 -2.50 -35.49
C LEU A 29 -0.06 -1.30 -35.51
N LEU A 30 -0.34 -0.32 -34.67
CA LEU A 30 0.52 0.82 -34.45
C LEU A 30 1.30 0.58 -33.15
N SER A 31 2.62 0.65 -33.21
CA SER A 31 3.45 0.46 -32.01
C SER A 31 3.25 1.63 -31.05
N TYR A 32 3.44 1.36 -29.75
CA TYR A 32 3.41 2.38 -28.71
C TYR A 32 4.33 3.57 -29.04
N GLN A 33 5.56 3.29 -29.47
CA GLN A 33 6.55 4.33 -29.80
C GLN A 33 6.05 5.23 -30.92
N THR A 34 5.47 4.65 -31.98
CA THR A 34 4.97 5.41 -33.13
C THR A 34 3.69 6.17 -32.77
N ALA A 35 2.76 5.56 -32.04
CA ALA A 35 1.54 6.20 -31.58
C ALA A 35 1.82 7.38 -30.64
N SER A 36 2.81 7.23 -29.76
CA SER A 36 3.25 8.30 -28.85
C SER A 36 3.96 9.42 -29.61
N ALA A 37 4.84 9.10 -30.57
CA ALA A 37 5.52 10.10 -31.41
C ALA A 37 4.55 10.87 -32.32
N LEU A 38 3.47 10.22 -32.78
CA LEU A 38 2.40 10.86 -33.52
C LEU A 38 1.45 11.68 -32.62
N GLY A 39 1.59 11.62 -31.30
CA GLY A 39 0.68 12.29 -30.37
C GLY A 39 -0.74 11.71 -30.32
N ILE A 40 -0.95 10.50 -30.85
CA ILE A 40 -2.27 9.83 -30.88
C ILE A 40 -2.64 9.31 -29.49
N ILE A 41 -1.64 8.85 -28.73
CA ILE A 41 -1.81 8.42 -27.35
C ILE A 41 -1.06 9.38 -26.43
N MET A 42 -1.77 9.92 -25.45
CA MET A 42 -1.20 10.67 -24.34
C MET A 42 -1.38 9.82 -23.09
N LEU A 43 -0.32 9.12 -22.67
CA LEU A 43 -0.34 8.41 -21.41
C LEU A 43 0.03 9.38 -20.29
N ASN A 44 -0.96 9.82 -19.52
CA ASN A 44 -0.74 10.37 -18.18
C ASN A 44 -0.44 9.21 -17.21
N VAL A 45 0.63 8.46 -17.46
CA VAL A 45 1.22 7.66 -16.38
C VAL A 45 1.67 8.70 -15.36
N ASN A 46 1.26 8.55 -14.10
CA ASN A 46 1.92 9.22 -13.00
C ASN A 46 3.39 8.83 -13.11
N ASN A 47 4.16 9.66 -13.80
CA ASN A 47 5.57 9.46 -14.03
C ASN A 47 6.17 9.78 -12.68
N VAL A 48 6.15 8.80 -11.78
CA VAL A 48 7.11 8.70 -10.70
C VAL A 48 8.43 8.49 -11.41
N LYS A 49 8.95 9.57 -11.99
CA LYS A 49 10.37 9.67 -12.27
C LYS A 49 11.02 9.25 -10.96
N PRO A 50 11.93 8.26 -10.96
CA PRO A 50 12.76 8.03 -9.79
C PRO A 50 13.67 9.25 -9.66
N GLU A 51 13.11 10.37 -9.20
CA GLU A 51 13.86 11.51 -8.69
C GLU A 51 14.42 11.02 -7.36
N HIS A 52 15.54 10.31 -7.49
CA HIS A 52 16.49 9.77 -6.51
C HIS A 52 16.18 10.04 -5.03
N ALA A 53 15.17 9.37 -4.48
CA ALA A 53 15.22 8.94 -3.10
C ALA A 53 15.64 7.46 -3.13
N THR A 54 16.92 7.19 -2.84
CA THR A 54 17.35 5.82 -2.60
C THR A 54 16.55 5.25 -1.43
N HIS A 55 16.41 3.93 -1.38
CA HIS A 55 15.76 3.25 -0.26
C HIS A 55 16.31 3.76 1.10
N GLU A 56 17.62 3.97 1.18
CA GLU A 56 18.29 4.52 2.37
C GLU A 56 17.86 5.95 2.71
N GLN A 57 17.68 6.82 1.71
CA GLN A 57 17.19 8.19 1.92
C GLN A 57 15.77 8.19 2.46
N LEU A 58 14.88 7.36 1.89
CA LEU A 58 13.51 7.21 2.37
C LEU A 58 13.46 6.65 3.80
N MET A 59 14.29 5.63 4.08
CA MET A 59 14.35 5.04 5.41
C MET A 59 14.85 6.02 6.46
N LYS A 60 15.79 6.91 6.08
CA LYS A 60 16.28 7.97 6.96
C LYS A 60 15.26 9.08 7.16
N GLU A 61 14.60 9.52 6.09
CA GLU A 61 13.60 10.60 6.12
C GLU A 61 12.37 10.20 6.93
N TYR A 62 11.89 8.97 6.73
CA TYR A 62 10.67 8.45 7.35
C TYR A 62 10.95 7.47 8.48
N ALA A 63 12.16 7.48 9.08
CA ALA A 63 12.55 6.53 10.14
C ALA A 63 11.53 6.44 11.28
N HIS A 64 10.90 7.57 11.62
CA HIS A 64 9.87 7.66 12.65
C HIS A 64 8.60 6.85 12.34
N LEU A 65 8.28 6.57 11.07
CA LEU A 65 7.13 5.76 10.67
C LEU A 65 7.37 4.25 10.86
N PHE A 66 8.63 3.84 11.01
CA PHE A 66 9.04 2.43 11.12
C PHE A 66 9.47 2.05 12.54
N ASN A 67 9.27 2.95 13.51
CA ASN A 67 9.61 2.73 14.91
C ASN A 67 8.33 2.61 15.74
N GLY A 68 8.24 1.53 16.53
CA GLY A 68 7.09 1.24 17.39
C GLY A 68 5.86 0.71 16.64
N ILE A 69 4.77 0.49 17.38
CA ILE A 69 3.50 -0.01 16.84
C ILE A 69 2.68 1.11 16.18
N GLY A 70 2.87 2.36 16.63
CA GLY A 70 2.07 3.51 16.20
C GLY A 70 0.72 3.59 16.90
N SER A 71 0.03 4.73 16.74
CA SER A 71 -1.30 4.97 17.34
C SER A 71 -2.13 5.84 16.40
N LEU A 72 -3.39 5.47 16.20
CA LEU A 72 -4.33 6.25 15.39
C LEU A 72 -4.85 7.42 16.22
N LYS A 73 -4.29 8.60 15.96
CA LYS A 73 -4.67 9.82 16.69
C LYS A 73 -6.06 10.30 16.29
N ASN A 74 -6.79 10.84 17.25
CA ASN A 74 -8.10 11.47 17.07
C ASN A 74 -9.20 10.51 16.57
N PHE A 75 -9.04 9.22 16.82
CA PHE A 75 -10.05 8.22 16.52
C PHE A 75 -10.28 7.35 17.75
N GLU A 76 -11.53 7.27 18.18
CA GLU A 76 -11.94 6.41 19.29
C GLU A 76 -12.90 5.35 18.74
N VAL A 77 -12.56 4.08 18.93
CA VAL A 77 -13.40 2.97 18.49
C VAL A 77 -14.59 2.86 19.43
N LYS A 78 -15.80 2.98 18.90
CA LYS A 78 -17.02 2.64 19.63
C LYS A 78 -17.41 1.19 19.36
N LEU A 79 -17.36 0.36 20.39
CA LEU A 79 -17.92 -0.99 20.34
C LEU A 79 -19.45 -0.91 20.39
N LEU A 80 -20.13 -1.52 19.42
CA LEU A 80 -21.58 -1.62 19.41
C LEU A 80 -21.97 -2.83 20.26
N ILE A 81 -22.73 -2.58 21.33
CA ILE A 81 -23.15 -3.59 22.30
C ILE A 81 -24.66 -3.76 22.19
N ASP A 82 -25.11 -5.02 22.33
CA ASP A 82 -26.52 -5.34 22.45
C ASP A 82 -26.92 -5.29 23.93
N ASP A 83 -27.67 -4.26 24.32
CA ASP A 83 -28.11 -4.02 25.70
C ASP A 83 -29.03 -5.13 26.24
N THR A 84 -29.51 -6.04 25.39
CA THR A 84 -30.29 -7.21 25.85
C THR A 84 -29.42 -8.34 26.38
N VAL A 85 -28.12 -8.31 26.13
CA VAL A 85 -27.16 -9.33 26.54
C VAL A 85 -26.48 -8.92 27.85
N PRO A 86 -26.58 -9.71 28.94
CA PRO A 86 -25.93 -9.37 30.19
C PRO A 86 -24.41 -9.54 30.11
N PRO A 87 -23.61 -8.64 30.72
CA PRO A 87 -22.16 -8.75 30.76
C PRO A 87 -21.73 -9.98 31.57
N VAL A 88 -20.66 -10.64 31.15
CA VAL A 88 -20.13 -11.86 31.79
C VAL A 88 -18.72 -11.64 32.29
N ALA A 89 -18.55 -11.65 33.62
CA ALA A 89 -17.24 -11.66 34.25
C ALA A 89 -16.65 -13.08 34.27
N GLN A 90 -15.56 -13.29 33.54
CA GLN A 90 -14.86 -14.58 33.51
C GLN A 90 -13.69 -14.62 34.50
N THR A 91 -13.61 -15.71 35.27
CA THR A 91 -12.47 -15.94 36.17
C THR A 91 -11.18 -16.11 35.36
N PRO A 92 -10.08 -15.42 35.71
CA PRO A 92 -8.79 -15.59 35.04
C PRO A 92 -8.32 -17.05 35.06
N ARG A 93 -7.81 -17.54 33.92
CA ARG A 93 -7.27 -18.89 33.82
C ARG A 93 -5.88 -18.98 34.45
N ARG A 94 -5.57 -20.13 35.07
CA ARG A 94 -4.26 -20.40 35.66
C ARG A 94 -3.17 -20.42 34.57
N ILE A 95 -2.15 -19.59 34.74
CA ILE A 95 -0.97 -19.56 33.88
C ILE A 95 0.06 -20.60 34.41
N PRO A 96 0.58 -21.49 33.55
CA PRO A 96 1.66 -22.41 33.91
C PRO A 96 2.87 -21.68 34.51
N PHE A 97 3.51 -22.29 35.52
CA PHE A 97 4.56 -21.62 36.29
C PHE A 97 5.68 -21.05 35.42
N HIS A 98 6.18 -21.82 34.44
CA HIS A 98 7.25 -21.40 33.54
C HIS A 98 6.88 -20.25 32.58
N MET A 99 5.58 -19.95 32.42
CA MET A 99 5.10 -18.86 31.56
C MET A 99 4.83 -17.57 32.33
N ARG A 100 4.74 -17.62 33.67
CA ARG A 100 4.32 -16.47 34.48
C ARG A 100 5.21 -15.25 34.25
N GLN A 101 6.53 -15.44 34.26
CA GLN A 101 7.47 -14.34 34.03
C GLN A 101 7.28 -13.75 32.64
N LYS A 102 7.24 -14.59 31.60
CA LYS A 102 7.05 -14.15 30.21
C LYS A 102 5.75 -13.37 30.00
N VAL A 103 4.66 -13.81 30.67
CA VAL A 103 3.38 -13.10 30.60
C VAL A 103 3.46 -11.76 31.32
N SER A 104 4.11 -11.70 32.49
CA SER A 104 4.33 -10.43 33.21
C SER A 104 5.12 -9.44 32.36
N ASP A 105 6.27 -9.86 31.81
CA ASP A 105 7.14 -9.00 31.00
C ASP A 105 6.40 -8.46 29.76
N ALA A 106 5.54 -9.29 29.15
CA ALA A 106 4.72 -8.89 28.02
C ALA A 106 3.65 -7.87 28.43
N LEU A 107 2.97 -8.05 29.57
CA LEU A 107 1.98 -7.10 30.08
C LEU A 107 2.64 -5.75 30.42
N ASP A 108 3.81 -5.77 31.06
CA ASP A 108 4.56 -4.56 31.40
C ASP A 108 4.98 -3.80 30.13
N THR A 109 5.41 -4.52 29.10
CA THR A 109 5.74 -3.94 27.78
C THR A 109 4.52 -3.27 27.15
N LEU A 110 3.38 -3.97 27.10
CA LEU A 110 2.14 -3.43 26.52
C LEU A 110 1.61 -2.21 27.29
N GLU A 111 1.76 -2.18 28.61
CA GLU A 111 1.39 -1.03 29.44
C GLU A 111 2.35 0.14 29.17
N SER A 112 3.67 -0.10 29.07
CA SER A 112 4.65 0.94 28.75
C SER A 112 4.49 1.52 27.33
N ASP A 113 4.05 0.70 26.38
CA ASP A 113 3.75 1.11 25.00
C ASP A 113 2.40 1.85 24.89
N GLY A 114 1.63 1.93 25.99
CA GLY A 114 0.32 2.59 26.04
C GLY A 114 -0.78 1.85 25.27
N ILE A 115 -0.62 0.54 25.07
CA ILE A 115 -1.59 -0.32 24.37
C ILE A 115 -2.70 -0.77 25.31
N ILE A 116 -2.34 -1.06 26.57
CA ILE A 116 -3.27 -1.44 27.63
C ILE A 116 -3.06 -0.53 28.85
N GLU A 117 -4.07 -0.45 29.70
CA GLU A 117 -3.99 0.28 30.96
C GLU A 117 -4.66 -0.51 32.09
N LYS A 118 -4.27 -0.23 33.33
CA LYS A 118 -4.94 -0.80 34.50
C LYS A 118 -6.26 -0.09 34.75
N VAL A 119 -7.33 -0.86 34.83
CA VAL A 119 -8.68 -0.37 35.16
C VAL A 119 -9.08 -0.90 36.53
N SER A 120 -9.48 -0.01 37.44
CA SER A 120 -9.96 -0.35 38.79
C SER A 120 -11.45 -0.66 38.85
N ASP A 121 -12.22 -0.04 37.96
CA ASP A 121 -13.67 -0.05 38.01
C ASP A 121 -14.26 -1.03 36.99
N ALA A 122 -15.42 -1.59 37.33
CA ALA A 122 -16.18 -2.36 36.37
C ALA A 122 -16.55 -1.47 35.20
N THR A 123 -16.33 -1.97 33.99
CA THR A 123 -16.75 -1.28 32.79
C THR A 123 -18.27 -1.17 32.75
N PRO A 124 -18.85 0.02 32.48
CA PRO A 124 -20.29 0.26 32.51
C PRO A 124 -21.07 -0.31 31.30
N TRP A 125 -20.45 -1.23 30.56
CA TRP A 125 -20.90 -1.74 29.26
C TRP A 125 -21.16 -3.24 29.28
#